data_AF-A0A6J3LYG5-F1
#
_entry.id   AF-A0A6J3LYG5-F1
#
_cell.length_a   1.000
_cell.length_b   1.000
_cell.length_c   1.000
_cell.angle_alpha   90.00
_cell.angle_beta   90.00
_cell.angle_gamma   90.00
#
_symmetry.space_group_name_H-M   'P 1'
#
loop_
_entity.id
_entity.type
_entity.pdbx_description
1 polymer ?
#
loop_
_entity_poly.entity_id
_entity_poly.type
_entity_poly.pdbx_seq_one_letter_code
_entity_poly.pdbx_strand_id
1 'polypeptide(L)'
;MRIAQPPGDGLAGSEVERFSRLSNLVAGPRSGVQEDLRTTPLFSLRVKDAVEGVYGGSSEVKIFDQYAVLGFHNGMHPMIEPDEPILMNVDAPNSAFICGSQGSGKSYTLNCMLENCLTVDERIGSVRQPLAGLAFHFDRDAAGGVAETAHLCSMGIHVNVLVSRSNEYALRTAYGRIPGAQDNLDVRPLVFQPKDLSIGRMKQLMAFSDEGKEGQPLYMATVEKILRQMAIASNGQGFDYFAFKKFLSAADFTPQQRGPLGLRLELLESYLDLSGGSGNQTKDSIWEIKAGSLTIVDLTDPFVDPTTACILFNICLGLAEEQRTSGGLVVALDEAHRYLTTSLTSSNFTAKLLDTIRMQRHNATRVIIATQEPTVSPTLLDLCSVSIIHRFTSPSWFTALRGHLSAATEACVSQWHGRDMFQHIVDLSVGESLVFAPSAFLGVGSDSGPSKLGRVALCMKTRTRLSSDGGMSVLTSD
;
A
#
# COMPACT_ATOMS: atom_id res chain seq x y z
N MET A 1 0.51 54.52 30.36
CA MET A 1 0.84 53.27 29.63
C MET A 1 -0.25 53.07 28.59
N ARG A 2 0.03 53.45 27.33
CA ARG A 2 -0.95 53.44 26.24
C ARG A 2 -1.20 52.01 25.80
N ILE A 3 -2.46 51.58 25.87
CA ILE A 3 -2.93 50.32 25.30
C ILE A 3 -2.89 50.50 23.78
N ALA A 4 -2.08 49.70 23.09
CA ALA A 4 -2.04 49.69 21.64
C ALA A 4 -3.39 49.19 21.11
N GLN A 5 -4.06 50.02 20.30
CA GLN A 5 -5.23 49.62 19.52
C GLN A 5 -4.79 48.60 18.44
N PRO A 6 -5.66 47.64 18.09
CA PRO A 6 -5.42 46.80 16.92
C PRO A 6 -5.39 47.68 15.65
N PRO A 7 -4.69 47.27 14.57
CA PRO A 7 -4.68 48.03 13.33
C PRO A 7 -6.11 48.09 12.78
N GLY A 8 -6.70 49.28 12.91
CA GLY A 8 -7.91 49.64 12.19
C GLY A 8 -7.52 49.92 10.75
N ASP A 9 -7.77 48.96 9.87
CA ASP A 9 -7.80 49.20 8.44
C ASP A 9 -8.88 48.32 7.78
N GLY A 10 -9.91 48.99 7.22
CA GLY A 10 -10.57 48.53 6.01
C GLY A 10 -11.82 47.64 6.10
N LEU A 11 -12.83 48.01 6.89
CA LEU A 11 -14.23 47.60 6.62
C LEU A 11 -14.90 48.48 5.54
N ALA A 12 -14.11 49.13 4.68
CA ALA A 12 -14.59 49.86 3.53
C ALA A 12 -14.41 48.99 2.28
N GLY A 13 -15.52 48.44 1.82
CA GLY A 13 -15.64 47.54 0.67
C GLY A 13 -16.95 46.76 0.78
N SER A 14 -17.54 46.40 -0.35
CA SER A 14 -18.76 45.56 -0.31
C SER A 14 -18.45 44.23 0.37
N GLU A 15 -19.43 43.56 0.98
CA GLU A 15 -19.23 42.22 1.56
C GLU A 15 -18.62 41.24 0.54
N VAL A 16 -18.95 41.43 -0.75
CA VAL A 16 -18.39 40.69 -1.88
C VAL A 16 -16.88 40.88 -2.01
N GLU A 17 -16.34 42.09 -1.86
CA GLU A 17 -14.88 42.32 -1.87
C GLU A 17 -14.21 41.69 -0.66
N ARG A 18 -14.84 41.76 0.51
CA ARG A 18 -14.30 41.14 1.74
C ARG A 18 -14.25 39.62 1.61
N PHE A 19 -15.28 39.00 1.05
CA PHE A 19 -15.32 37.56 0.81
C PHE A 19 -14.43 37.14 -0.37
N SER A 20 -14.27 37.97 -1.40
CA SER A 20 -13.34 37.70 -2.50
C SER A 20 -11.89 37.66 -2.02
N ARG A 21 -11.51 38.47 -1.02
CA ARG A 21 -10.19 38.41 -0.36
C ARG A 21 -9.98 37.16 0.51
N LEU A 22 -11.06 36.54 0.99
CA LEU A 22 -11.03 35.25 1.69
C LEU A 22 -11.08 34.06 0.73
N SER A 23 -11.38 34.31 -0.54
CA SER A 23 -11.48 33.29 -1.56
C SER A 23 -10.11 33.01 -2.18
N ASN A 24 -9.77 31.74 -2.37
CA ASN A 24 -8.60 31.33 -3.17
C ASN A 24 -8.89 31.44 -4.69
N LEU A 25 -9.84 32.29 -5.10
CA LEU A 25 -10.26 32.47 -6.50
C LEU A 25 -9.28 33.34 -7.30
N VAL A 26 -8.48 34.17 -6.62
CA VAL A 26 -7.35 34.90 -7.23
C VAL A 26 -6.08 34.10 -6.97
N ALA A 27 -5.25 33.94 -8.00
CA ALA A 27 -4.00 33.17 -7.97
C ALA A 27 -2.98 33.75 -6.97
N GLY A 28 -3.12 33.39 -5.69
CA GLY A 28 -2.08 33.54 -4.67
C GLY A 28 -1.23 32.26 -4.53
N PRO A 29 -0.18 32.27 -3.68
CA PRO A 29 0.70 31.12 -3.42
C PRO A 29 0.03 29.92 -2.72
N ARG A 30 -1.30 29.98 -2.55
CA ARG A 30 -2.18 28.92 -2.05
C ARG A 30 -3.44 28.81 -2.93
N SER A 31 -3.28 28.91 -4.24
CA SER A 31 -4.40 28.66 -5.16
C SER A 31 -4.80 27.18 -5.08
N GLY A 32 -6.09 26.87 -5.24
CA GLY A 32 -6.56 25.47 -5.21
C GLY A 32 -5.87 24.59 -6.27
N VAL A 33 -5.46 25.19 -7.39
CA VAL A 33 -4.75 24.51 -8.48
C VAL A 33 -3.33 24.10 -8.07
N GLN A 34 -2.61 24.92 -7.30
CA GLN A 34 -1.26 24.57 -6.82
C GLN A 34 -1.29 23.36 -5.88
N GLU A 35 -2.28 23.30 -4.98
CA GLU A 35 -2.43 22.14 -4.08
C GLU A 35 -2.86 20.89 -4.85
N ASP A 36 -3.74 21.03 -5.84
CA ASP A 36 -4.11 19.94 -6.75
C ASP A 36 -2.90 19.40 -7.53
N LEU A 37 -2.02 20.28 -8.02
CA LEU A 37 -0.77 19.89 -8.68
C LEU A 37 0.19 19.20 -7.70
N ARG A 38 0.40 19.78 -6.51
CA ARG A 38 1.29 19.22 -5.49
C ARG A 38 0.85 17.82 -5.05
N THR A 39 -0.46 17.58 -4.97
CA THR A 39 -1.05 16.32 -4.50
C THR A 39 -1.47 15.36 -5.61
N THR A 40 -1.15 15.69 -6.87
CA THR A 40 -1.50 14.82 -8.00
C THR A 40 -0.74 13.50 -7.94
N PRO A 41 -1.39 12.33 -8.17
CA PRO A 41 -0.72 11.04 -8.04
C PRO A 41 0.24 10.76 -9.21
N LEU A 42 -0.12 11.22 -10.41
CA LEU A 42 0.66 11.07 -11.64
C LEU A 42 0.68 12.39 -12.40
N PHE A 43 1.79 12.69 -13.06
CA PHE A 43 1.90 13.83 -13.96
C PHE A 43 2.84 13.52 -15.14
N SER A 44 2.68 14.22 -16.27
CA SER A 44 3.60 14.04 -17.40
C SER A 44 4.84 14.95 -17.27
N LEU A 45 5.94 14.60 -17.93
CA LEU A 45 7.15 15.43 -17.96
C LEU A 45 6.83 16.82 -18.55
N ARG A 46 6.03 16.87 -19.62
CA ARG A 46 5.60 18.11 -20.24
C ARG A 46 4.78 18.99 -19.29
N VAL A 47 3.90 18.38 -18.47
CA VAL A 47 3.18 19.12 -17.41
C VAL A 47 4.15 19.66 -16.36
N LYS A 48 5.12 18.85 -15.93
CA LYS A 48 6.15 19.29 -15.00
C LYS A 48 6.88 20.52 -15.53
N ASP A 49 7.34 20.48 -16.77
CA ASP A 49 8.10 21.57 -17.39
C ASP A 49 7.25 22.83 -17.58
N ALA A 50 5.97 22.68 -17.94
CA ALA A 50 5.03 23.81 -18.02
C ALA A 50 4.80 24.46 -16.65
N VAL A 51 4.61 23.65 -15.61
CA VAL A 51 4.40 24.12 -14.22
C VAL A 51 5.65 24.79 -13.68
N GLU A 52 6.84 24.23 -13.91
CA GLU A 52 8.10 24.84 -13.51
C GLU A 52 8.38 26.14 -14.28
N GLY A 53 7.98 26.24 -15.55
CA GLY A 53 8.06 27.49 -16.31
C GLY A 53 7.16 28.61 -15.75
N VAL A 54 5.98 28.27 -15.21
CA VAL A 54 5.04 29.24 -14.63
C VAL A 54 5.38 29.60 -13.18
N TYR A 55 5.79 28.62 -12.37
CA TYR A 55 5.94 28.78 -10.92
C TYR A 55 7.40 28.76 -10.42
N GLY A 56 8.36 28.39 -11.26
CA GLY A 56 9.77 28.20 -10.87
C GLY A 56 10.54 29.50 -10.60
N GLY A 57 10.04 30.65 -11.04
CA GLY A 57 10.73 31.94 -10.88
C GLY A 57 10.46 32.68 -9.56
N SER A 58 9.49 32.25 -8.73
CA SER A 58 8.93 33.12 -7.67
C SER A 58 8.60 32.45 -6.33
N SER A 59 8.83 31.15 -6.15
CA SER A 59 8.49 30.45 -4.90
C SER A 59 9.65 29.64 -4.32
N GLU A 60 9.87 29.74 -3.00
CA GLU A 60 10.74 28.84 -2.22
C GLU A 60 10.25 27.37 -2.22
N VAL A 61 9.02 27.12 -2.68
CA VAL A 61 8.36 25.80 -2.67
C VAL A 61 8.30 25.22 -4.09
N LYS A 62 9.01 24.11 -4.31
CA LYS A 62 8.89 23.31 -5.54
C LYS A 62 7.56 22.54 -5.52
N ILE A 63 6.78 22.62 -6.60
CA ILE A 63 5.49 21.91 -6.72
C ILE A 63 5.71 20.40 -6.84
N PHE A 64 6.70 19.98 -7.63
CA PHE A 64 7.09 18.58 -7.82
C PHE A 64 8.47 18.34 -7.20
N ASP A 65 8.52 18.07 -5.90
CA ASP A 65 9.81 17.92 -5.21
C ASP A 65 10.40 16.52 -5.35
N GLN A 66 9.55 15.47 -5.34
CA GLN A 66 9.97 14.08 -5.46
C GLN A 66 9.09 13.28 -6.42
N TYR A 67 9.70 12.68 -7.44
CA TYR A 67 9.02 11.93 -8.47
C TYR A 67 9.97 10.96 -9.17
N ALA A 68 9.39 9.95 -9.81
CA ALA A 68 10.13 9.05 -10.69
C ALA A 68 9.23 8.54 -11.84
N VAL A 69 9.84 8.21 -12.97
CA VAL A 69 9.17 7.69 -14.16
C VAL A 69 8.52 6.35 -13.81
N LEU A 70 7.22 6.24 -14.07
CA LEU A 70 6.47 4.99 -13.96
C LEU A 70 6.38 4.27 -15.31
N GLY A 71 6.23 5.04 -16.39
CA GLY A 71 6.08 4.51 -17.73
C GLY A 71 5.99 5.61 -18.78
N PHE A 72 5.56 5.22 -19.97
CA PHE A 72 5.45 6.09 -21.13
C PHE A 72 4.08 5.97 -21.75
N HIS A 73 3.54 7.07 -22.27
CA HIS A 73 2.30 7.02 -23.04
C HIS A 73 2.51 6.17 -24.30
N ASN A 74 1.66 5.17 -24.50
CA ASN A 74 1.75 4.24 -25.63
C ASN A 74 0.39 4.12 -26.34
N GLY A 75 -0.23 5.26 -26.63
CA GLY A 75 -1.53 5.32 -27.29
C GLY A 75 -1.75 6.64 -28.01
N MET A 76 -3.00 6.88 -28.38
CA MET A 76 -3.41 8.13 -29.00
C MET A 76 -4.23 8.95 -28.00
N HIS A 77 -3.74 10.14 -27.65
CA HIS A 77 -4.49 11.07 -26.81
C HIS A 77 -4.35 12.51 -27.35
N PRO A 78 -5.43 13.32 -27.40
CA PRO A 78 -5.39 14.66 -28.00
C PRO A 78 -4.43 15.65 -27.33
N MET A 79 -4.09 15.43 -26.06
CA MET A 79 -3.29 16.34 -25.24
C MET A 79 -1.98 15.73 -24.70
N ILE A 80 -1.70 14.46 -25.03
CA ILE A 80 -0.55 13.72 -24.51
C ILE A 80 0.14 13.08 -25.70
N GLU A 81 1.40 13.44 -25.92
CA GLU A 81 2.17 12.94 -27.06
C GLU A 81 2.54 11.46 -26.85
N PRO A 82 2.68 10.68 -27.94
CA PRO A 82 3.27 9.34 -27.86
C PRO A 82 4.64 9.40 -27.19
N ASP A 83 4.97 8.34 -26.44
CA ASP A 83 6.21 8.21 -25.66
C ASP A 83 6.42 9.28 -24.58
N GLU A 84 5.40 10.09 -24.26
CA GLU A 84 5.46 11.07 -23.17
C GLU A 84 5.73 10.36 -21.83
N PRO A 85 6.79 10.73 -21.09
CA PRO A 85 7.07 10.14 -19.79
C PRO A 85 5.98 10.46 -18.77
N ILE A 86 5.46 9.41 -18.14
CA ILE A 86 4.47 9.49 -17.07
C ILE A 86 5.19 9.29 -15.75
N LEU A 87 5.20 10.34 -14.94
CA LEU A 87 5.89 10.44 -13.66
C LEU A 87 4.91 10.10 -12.52
N MET A 88 5.35 9.24 -11.61
CA MET A 88 4.69 9.00 -10.33
C MET A 88 5.15 10.06 -9.33
N ASN A 89 4.19 10.71 -8.69
CA ASN A 89 4.48 11.59 -7.57
C ASN A 89 4.81 10.74 -6.34
N VAL A 90 6.09 10.75 -5.97
CA VAL A 90 6.59 10.02 -4.80
C VAL A 90 6.42 10.86 -3.54
N ASP A 91 6.29 12.19 -3.66
CA ASP A 91 6.13 13.10 -2.53
C ASP A 91 4.70 13.12 -1.95
N ALA A 92 3.69 13.05 -2.82
CA ALA A 92 2.29 13.05 -2.41
C ALA A 92 1.77 11.65 -2.04
N PRO A 93 1.05 11.50 -0.91
CA PRO A 93 0.34 10.28 -0.57
C PRO A 93 -0.70 9.91 -1.63
N ASN A 94 -0.62 8.69 -2.15
CA ASN A 94 -1.51 8.17 -3.17
C ASN A 94 -1.77 6.67 -2.97
N SER A 95 -2.84 6.20 -3.59
CA SER A 95 -3.24 4.80 -3.58
C SER A 95 -3.42 4.29 -5.00
N ALA A 96 -2.92 3.09 -5.26
CA ALA A 96 -2.95 2.47 -6.59
C ALA A 96 -3.52 1.05 -6.53
N PHE A 97 -4.44 0.76 -7.44
CA PHE A 97 -5.00 -0.57 -7.65
C PHE A 97 -4.53 -1.11 -8.99
N ILE A 98 -3.80 -2.22 -8.99
CA ILE A 98 -3.21 -2.86 -10.16
C ILE A 98 -3.91 -4.20 -10.38
N CYS A 99 -4.49 -4.43 -11.55
CA CYS A 99 -5.09 -5.72 -11.88
C CYS A 99 -4.84 -6.21 -13.30
N GLY A 100 -5.09 -7.50 -13.55
CA GLY A 100 -4.74 -8.19 -14.80
C GLY A 100 -4.42 -9.68 -14.62
N SER A 101 -4.40 -10.47 -15.69
CA SER A 101 -4.06 -11.89 -15.63
C SER A 101 -2.62 -12.13 -15.19
N GLN A 102 -2.29 -13.33 -14.72
CA GLN A 102 -0.89 -13.72 -14.51
C GLN A 102 -0.05 -13.45 -15.77
N GLY A 103 1.20 -12.99 -15.59
CA GLY A 103 2.11 -12.66 -16.70
C GLY A 103 1.75 -11.44 -17.54
N SER A 104 0.74 -10.63 -17.16
CA SER A 104 0.37 -9.43 -17.93
C SER A 104 1.25 -8.20 -17.66
N GLY A 105 2.03 -8.21 -16.57
CA GLY A 105 2.83 -7.05 -16.14
C GLY A 105 2.40 -6.42 -14.82
N LYS A 106 1.46 -7.02 -14.06
CA LYS A 106 1.03 -6.49 -12.75
C LYS A 106 2.15 -6.32 -11.73
N SER A 107 2.82 -7.43 -11.38
CA SER A 107 3.90 -7.47 -10.40
C SER A 107 5.08 -6.63 -10.87
N TYR A 108 5.27 -6.55 -12.18
CA TYR A 108 6.19 -5.63 -12.84
C TYR A 108 5.90 -4.16 -12.50
N THR A 109 4.66 -3.70 -12.68
CA THR A 109 4.25 -2.33 -12.30
C THR A 109 4.32 -2.11 -10.80
N LEU A 110 3.90 -3.08 -9.98
CA LEU A 110 4.03 -3.01 -8.51
C LEU A 110 5.49 -2.73 -8.11
N ASN A 111 6.41 -3.53 -8.64
CA ASN A 111 7.83 -3.39 -8.36
C ASN A 111 8.40 -2.07 -8.89
N CYS A 112 8.01 -1.62 -10.09
CA CYS A 112 8.40 -0.30 -10.62
C CYS A 112 7.96 0.84 -9.68
N MET A 113 6.74 0.77 -9.14
CA MET A 113 6.26 1.75 -8.15
C MET A 113 7.05 1.67 -6.83
N LEU A 114 7.42 0.47 -6.37
CA LEU A 114 8.28 0.30 -5.20
C LEU A 114 9.70 0.82 -5.45
N GLU A 115 10.30 0.57 -6.62
CA GLU A 115 11.59 1.14 -7.03
C GLU A 115 11.57 2.67 -6.91
N ASN A 116 10.53 3.29 -7.46
CA ASN A 116 10.31 4.74 -7.42
C ASN A 116 10.19 5.28 -5.99
N CYS A 117 9.64 4.49 -5.07
CA CYS A 117 9.47 4.89 -3.68
C CYS A 117 10.72 4.68 -2.82
N LEU A 118 11.56 3.70 -3.14
CA LEU A 118 12.62 3.19 -2.26
C LEU A 118 14.04 3.58 -2.70
N THR A 119 14.22 4.07 -3.92
CA THR A 119 15.55 4.32 -4.50
C THR A 119 15.77 5.79 -4.79
N VAL A 120 17.00 6.27 -4.52
CA VAL A 120 17.49 7.54 -5.06
C VAL A 120 18.29 7.24 -6.32
N ASP A 121 17.70 7.50 -7.49
CA ASP A 121 18.36 7.28 -8.78
C ASP A 121 17.97 8.38 -9.79
N GLU A 122 18.94 9.22 -10.14
CA GLU A 122 18.77 10.35 -11.06
C GLU A 122 18.37 9.94 -12.47
N ARG A 123 18.59 8.67 -12.86
CA ARG A 123 18.21 8.15 -14.19
C ARG A 123 16.71 8.01 -14.37
N ILE A 124 15.97 7.82 -13.27
CA ILE A 124 14.52 7.60 -13.29
C ILE A 124 13.75 8.76 -12.67
N GLY A 125 14.39 9.72 -12.00
CA GLY A 125 13.71 10.88 -11.45
C GLY A 125 14.50 11.58 -10.35
N SER A 126 13.79 12.28 -9.47
CA SER A 126 14.37 12.98 -8.32
C SER A 126 13.67 12.50 -7.07
N VAL A 127 14.34 11.71 -6.24
CA VAL A 127 13.84 11.26 -4.93
C VAL A 127 14.86 11.69 -3.88
N ARG A 128 14.46 12.51 -2.91
CA ARG A 128 15.38 13.03 -1.87
C ARG A 128 15.26 12.26 -0.56
N GLN A 129 14.06 11.81 -0.27
CA GLN A 129 13.68 11.07 0.93
C GLN A 129 12.95 9.80 0.51
N PRO A 130 13.68 8.70 0.28
CA PRO A 130 13.09 7.39 0.07
C PRO A 130 12.12 7.04 1.19
N LEU A 131 11.05 6.32 0.83
CA LEU A 131 10.05 5.86 1.78
C LEU A 131 10.53 4.63 2.53
N ALA A 132 9.93 4.33 3.67
CA ALA A 132 9.98 3.01 4.26
C ALA A 132 9.01 2.09 3.50
N GLY A 133 9.41 0.86 3.16
CA GLY A 133 8.59 -0.10 2.42
C GLY A 133 8.09 -1.24 3.28
N LEU A 134 6.80 -1.55 3.20
CA LEU A 134 6.18 -2.75 3.77
C LEU A 134 5.43 -3.49 2.66
N ALA A 135 5.74 -4.76 2.41
CA ALA A 135 5.02 -5.60 1.46
C ALA A 135 4.39 -6.81 2.15
N PHE A 136 3.17 -7.16 1.74
CA PHE A 136 2.47 -8.38 2.15
C PHE A 136 2.42 -9.35 0.98
N HIS A 137 2.92 -10.57 1.21
CA HIS A 137 2.93 -11.63 0.22
C HIS A 137 2.44 -12.95 0.85
N PHE A 138 1.58 -13.65 0.13
CA PHE A 138 1.05 -14.95 0.52
C PHE A 138 0.67 -15.73 -0.73
N ASP A 139 1.40 -16.81 -1.01
CA ASP A 139 1.05 -17.75 -2.08
C ASP A 139 1.18 -19.20 -1.61
N ARG A 140 0.06 -19.81 -1.22
CA ARG A 140 0.01 -21.20 -0.75
C ARG A 140 0.43 -22.22 -1.80
N ASP A 141 0.28 -21.90 -3.08
CA ASP A 141 0.54 -22.84 -4.20
C ASP A 141 1.99 -22.75 -4.70
N ALA A 142 2.72 -21.69 -4.31
CA ALA A 142 4.12 -21.50 -4.68
C ALA A 142 5.05 -22.29 -3.77
N ALA A 143 5.24 -23.58 -4.06
CA ALA A 143 6.19 -24.43 -3.35
C ALA A 143 7.64 -23.90 -3.49
N GLY A 144 8.06 -23.06 -2.53
CA GLY A 144 9.37 -22.40 -2.54
C GLY A 144 9.47 -21.20 -3.51
N GLY A 145 8.34 -20.60 -3.90
CA GLY A 145 8.34 -19.32 -4.58
C GLY A 145 8.76 -18.19 -3.63
N VAL A 146 9.37 -17.16 -4.19
CA VAL A 146 9.77 -15.94 -3.48
C VAL A 146 8.91 -14.80 -3.95
N ALA A 147 8.63 -13.83 -3.07
CA ALA A 147 8.00 -12.59 -3.47
C ALA A 147 8.88 -11.88 -4.51
N GLU A 148 8.32 -11.53 -5.67
CA GLU A 148 9.08 -10.88 -6.75
C GLU A 148 9.70 -9.56 -6.29
N THR A 149 9.04 -8.88 -5.35
CA THR A 149 9.50 -7.64 -4.69
C THR A 149 10.85 -7.78 -4.01
N ALA A 150 11.28 -8.99 -3.65
CA ALA A 150 12.60 -9.20 -3.05
C ALA A 150 13.76 -9.00 -4.03
N HIS A 151 13.53 -9.07 -5.34
CA HIS A 151 14.56 -8.78 -6.35
C HIS A 151 15.06 -7.32 -6.29
N LEU A 152 14.35 -6.44 -5.58
CA LEU A 152 14.83 -5.09 -5.29
C LEU A 152 16.16 -5.07 -4.52
N CYS A 153 16.52 -6.16 -3.81
CA CYS A 153 17.83 -6.28 -3.16
C CYS A 153 19.00 -6.21 -4.14
N SER A 154 18.80 -6.60 -5.41
CA SER A 154 19.80 -6.49 -6.47
C SER A 154 20.19 -5.05 -6.81
N MET A 155 19.35 -4.07 -6.43
CA MET A 155 19.61 -2.64 -6.60
C MET A 155 20.35 -2.00 -5.41
N GLY A 156 20.74 -2.80 -4.41
CA GLY A 156 21.31 -2.29 -3.16
C GLY A 156 20.27 -1.83 -2.13
N ILE A 157 18.98 -2.06 -2.37
CA ILE A 157 17.93 -1.84 -1.37
C ILE A 157 18.04 -2.92 -0.31
N HIS A 158 18.12 -2.54 0.97
CA HIS A 158 18.07 -3.52 2.06
C HIS A 158 16.65 -4.11 2.14
N VAL A 159 16.54 -5.43 1.94
CA VAL A 159 15.29 -6.19 1.99
C VAL A 159 15.31 -7.09 3.22
N ASN A 160 14.30 -6.94 4.07
CA ASN A 160 14.09 -7.78 5.23
C ASN A 160 12.84 -8.64 5.03
N VAL A 161 12.99 -9.96 4.94
CA VAL A 161 11.88 -10.90 4.77
C VAL A 161 11.53 -11.55 6.11
N LEU A 162 10.34 -11.25 6.60
CA LEU A 162 9.73 -11.85 7.78
C LEU A 162 8.89 -13.05 7.34
N VAL A 163 9.21 -14.24 7.86
CA VAL A 163 8.59 -15.51 7.45
C VAL A 163 8.04 -16.29 8.64
N SER A 164 7.07 -17.19 8.40
CA SER A 164 6.63 -18.14 9.42
C SER A 164 7.79 -19.06 9.85
N ARG A 165 7.93 -19.31 11.16
CA ARG A 165 8.98 -20.20 11.70
C ARG A 165 8.96 -21.59 11.06
N SER A 166 7.77 -22.09 10.74
CA SER A 166 7.56 -23.40 10.11
C SER A 166 8.11 -23.53 8.69
N ASN A 167 8.25 -22.43 7.95
CA ASN A 167 8.78 -22.42 6.58
C ASN A 167 10.09 -21.63 6.41
N GLU A 168 10.72 -21.22 7.51
CA GLU A 168 11.89 -20.34 7.49
C GLU A 168 13.06 -20.94 6.69
N TYR A 169 13.39 -22.21 6.90
CA TYR A 169 14.52 -22.85 6.22
C TYR A 169 14.34 -22.90 4.71
N ALA A 170 13.14 -23.26 4.25
CA ALA A 170 12.83 -23.36 2.83
C ALA A 170 12.87 -22.00 2.16
N LEU A 171 12.23 -20.98 2.76
CA LEU A 171 12.22 -19.63 2.23
C LEU A 171 13.61 -18.98 2.31
N ARG A 172 14.37 -19.15 3.38
CA ARG A 172 15.77 -18.69 3.45
C ARG A 172 16.62 -19.24 2.32
N THR A 173 16.43 -20.52 2.00
CA THR A 173 17.11 -21.17 0.88
C THR A 173 16.65 -20.60 -0.47
N ALA A 174 15.35 -20.34 -0.64
CA ALA A 174 14.79 -19.79 -1.88
C ALA A 174 15.23 -18.33 -2.10
N TYR A 175 15.07 -17.46 -1.11
CA TYR A 175 15.49 -16.06 -1.16
C TYR A 175 17.01 -15.90 -1.31
N GLY A 176 17.80 -16.81 -0.72
CA GLY A 176 19.27 -16.79 -0.83
C GLY A 176 19.80 -17.00 -2.26
N ARG A 177 18.95 -17.43 -3.20
CA ARG A 177 19.28 -17.58 -4.63
C ARG A 177 19.09 -16.30 -5.45
N ILE A 178 18.43 -15.28 -4.88
CA ILE A 178 18.20 -14.01 -5.57
C ILE A 178 19.54 -13.26 -5.70
N PRO A 179 19.86 -12.71 -6.88
CA PRO A 179 21.06 -11.87 -7.05
C PRO A 179 21.08 -10.70 -6.07
N GLY A 180 22.20 -10.49 -5.37
CA GLY A 180 22.33 -9.44 -4.35
C GLY A 180 21.82 -9.81 -2.95
N ALA A 181 21.23 -11.00 -2.77
CA ALA A 181 20.68 -11.42 -1.48
C ALA A 181 21.72 -11.53 -0.37
N GLN A 182 22.95 -11.95 -0.69
CA GLN A 182 24.02 -12.11 0.31
C GLN A 182 24.40 -10.80 1.00
N ASP A 183 24.28 -9.67 0.30
CA ASP A 183 24.70 -8.37 0.81
C ASP A 183 23.51 -7.52 1.32
N ASN A 184 22.33 -7.70 0.71
CA ASN A 184 21.21 -6.79 0.87
C ASN A 184 19.91 -7.47 1.31
N LEU A 185 19.89 -8.79 1.61
CA LEU A 185 18.67 -9.48 1.99
C LEU A 185 18.84 -10.33 3.26
N ASP A 186 18.02 -10.02 4.26
CA ASP A 186 17.92 -10.79 5.50
C ASP A 186 16.59 -11.54 5.54
N VAL A 187 16.63 -12.84 5.82
CA VAL A 187 15.43 -13.63 6.16
C VAL A 187 15.43 -13.87 7.67
N ARG A 188 14.30 -13.62 8.34
CA ARG A 188 14.15 -13.87 9.78
C ARG A 188 12.71 -14.28 10.11
N PRO A 189 12.50 -15.02 11.21
CA PRO A 189 11.15 -15.42 11.59
C PRO A 189 10.31 -14.20 12.02
N LEU A 190 9.03 -14.18 11.62
CA LEU A 190 8.03 -13.24 12.09
C LEU A 190 7.70 -13.59 13.55
N VAL A 191 8.17 -12.75 14.46
CA VAL A 191 7.93 -12.91 15.90
C VAL A 191 7.54 -11.58 16.51
N PHE A 192 6.49 -11.58 17.34
CA PHE A 192 6.06 -10.42 18.10
C PHE A 192 6.68 -10.46 19.49
N GLN A 193 7.24 -9.34 19.92
CA GLN A 193 7.71 -9.17 21.28
C GLN A 193 6.53 -8.82 22.20
N PRO A 194 6.63 -9.06 23.51
CA PRO A 194 5.57 -8.69 24.46
C PRO A 194 5.16 -7.22 24.35
N LYS A 195 6.10 -6.32 24.01
CA LYS A 195 5.83 -4.88 23.80
C LYS A 195 4.96 -4.58 22.57
N ASP A 196 4.93 -5.47 21.59
CA ASP A 196 4.14 -5.32 20.36
C ASP A 196 2.68 -5.72 20.60
N LEU A 197 2.41 -6.45 21.68
CA LEU A 197 1.07 -6.94 22.02
C LEU A 197 0.24 -5.84 22.69
N SER A 198 -1.03 -5.76 22.28
CA SER A 198 -2.05 -4.93 22.89
C SER A 198 -3.28 -5.77 23.18
N ILE A 199 -4.23 -5.26 23.98
CA ILE A 199 -5.51 -5.94 24.22
C ILE A 199 -6.22 -6.27 22.89
N GLY A 200 -6.20 -5.31 21.94
CA GLY A 200 -6.80 -5.47 20.62
C GLY A 200 -6.10 -6.55 19.78
N ARG A 201 -4.76 -6.49 19.69
CA ARG A 201 -3.97 -7.49 18.96
C ARG A 201 -4.11 -8.88 19.58
N MET A 202 -4.10 -8.97 20.92
CA MET A 202 -4.31 -10.22 21.61
C MET A 202 -5.71 -10.79 21.33
N LYS A 203 -6.74 -9.94 21.30
CA LYS A 203 -8.10 -10.37 20.92
C LYS A 203 -8.13 -10.95 19.50
N GLN A 204 -7.52 -10.26 18.54
CA GLN A 204 -7.40 -10.73 17.16
C GLN A 204 -6.62 -12.05 17.10
N LEU A 205 -5.49 -12.14 17.81
CA LEU A 205 -4.67 -13.33 17.89
C LEU A 205 -5.37 -14.51 18.58
N MET A 206 -6.36 -14.30 19.44
CA MET A 206 -7.13 -15.41 20.04
C MET A 206 -8.28 -15.87 19.13
N ALA A 207 -8.74 -15.01 18.21
CA ALA A 207 -9.95 -15.19 17.41
C ALA A 207 -9.69 -15.63 15.94
N PHE A 208 -8.72 -16.53 15.65
CA PHE A 208 -8.46 -16.99 14.27
C PHE A 208 -9.58 -17.84 13.65
N SER A 209 -10.68 -18.12 14.34
CA SER A 209 -11.82 -18.78 13.71
C SER A 209 -12.59 -17.78 12.85
N ASP A 210 -12.71 -18.08 11.56
CA ASP A 210 -13.55 -17.32 10.62
C ASP A 210 -15.04 -17.64 10.75
N GLU A 211 -15.37 -18.64 11.58
CA GLU A 211 -16.73 -18.92 11.97
C GLU A 211 -17.22 -17.76 12.85
N GLY A 212 -18.28 -17.08 12.41
CA GLY A 212 -18.83 -15.92 13.12
C GLY A 212 -19.28 -16.22 14.56
N LYS A 213 -20.17 -15.39 15.11
CA LYS A 213 -20.60 -15.55 16.52
C LYS A 213 -21.16 -16.94 16.88
N GLU A 214 -21.63 -17.71 15.91
CA GLU A 214 -22.22 -19.04 16.12
C GLU A 214 -21.19 -20.20 16.19
N GLY A 215 -19.97 -20.03 15.66
CA GLY A 215 -18.89 -21.03 15.73
C GLY A 215 -17.77 -20.67 16.71
N GLN A 216 -17.94 -19.60 17.50
CA GLN A 216 -16.91 -19.16 18.41
C GLN A 216 -16.68 -20.21 19.52
N PRO A 217 -15.43 -20.68 19.74
CA PRO A 217 -15.16 -21.67 20.78
C PRO A 217 -15.60 -21.19 22.17
N LEU A 218 -16.17 -22.09 22.97
CA LEU A 218 -16.75 -21.76 24.28
C LEU A 218 -15.76 -21.06 25.24
N TYR A 219 -14.46 -21.30 25.09
CA TYR A 219 -13.44 -20.66 25.92
C TYR A 219 -13.31 -19.15 25.65
N MET A 220 -13.73 -18.67 24.47
CA MET A 220 -13.53 -17.29 24.06
C MET A 220 -14.31 -16.28 24.90
N ALA A 221 -15.48 -16.63 25.43
CA ALA A 221 -16.23 -15.75 26.33
C ALA A 221 -15.42 -15.42 27.59
N THR A 222 -14.71 -16.41 28.15
CA THR A 222 -13.83 -16.22 29.29
C THR A 222 -12.57 -15.44 28.90
N VAL A 223 -11.98 -15.72 27.74
CA VAL A 223 -10.85 -14.95 27.21
C VAL A 223 -11.21 -13.47 27.04
N GLU A 224 -12.36 -13.16 26.43
CA GLU A 224 -12.82 -11.78 26.26
C GLU A 224 -13.09 -11.09 27.60
N LYS A 225 -13.65 -11.81 28.58
CA LYS A 225 -13.83 -11.29 29.94
C LYS A 225 -12.50 -10.91 30.57
N ILE A 226 -11.48 -11.77 30.47
CA ILE A 226 -10.14 -11.51 30.99
C ILE A 226 -9.52 -10.29 30.29
N LEU A 227 -9.54 -10.26 28.96
CA LEU A 227 -9.02 -9.13 28.17
C LEU A 227 -9.72 -7.81 28.54
N ARG A 228 -11.04 -7.83 28.76
CA ARG A 228 -11.79 -6.64 29.22
C ARG A 228 -11.36 -6.19 30.62
N GLN A 229 -11.15 -7.12 31.55
CA GLN A 229 -10.66 -6.78 32.90
C GLN A 229 -9.25 -6.19 32.86
N MET A 230 -8.37 -6.75 32.02
CA MET A 230 -7.03 -6.20 31.81
C MET A 230 -7.07 -4.81 31.18
N ALA A 231 -7.98 -4.55 30.23
CA ALA A 231 -8.17 -3.23 29.67
C ALA A 231 -8.64 -2.20 30.71
N ILE A 232 -9.55 -2.59 31.62
CA ILE A 232 -10.00 -1.73 32.73
C ILE A 232 -8.83 -1.44 33.69
N ALA A 233 -8.08 -2.47 34.08
CA ALA A 233 -6.98 -2.35 35.03
C ALA A 233 -5.80 -1.52 34.50
N SER A 234 -5.54 -1.58 33.19
CA SER A 234 -4.49 -0.82 32.51
C SER A 234 -4.95 0.57 32.05
N ASN A 235 -6.20 0.96 32.31
CA ASN A 235 -6.82 2.16 31.72
C ASN A 235 -6.67 2.21 30.18
N GLY A 236 -6.67 1.03 29.54
CA GLY A 236 -6.45 0.84 28.11
C GLY A 236 -5.00 0.99 27.64
N GLN A 237 -4.05 1.29 28.54
CA GLN A 237 -2.65 1.54 28.22
C GLN A 237 -1.80 0.32 28.55
N GLY A 238 -1.64 -0.56 27.55
CA GLY A 238 -0.71 -1.68 27.60
C GLY A 238 -1.35 -3.06 27.83
N PHE A 239 -0.56 -4.09 27.57
CA PHE A 239 -0.93 -5.48 27.73
C PHE A 239 0.27 -6.28 28.24
N ASP A 240 0.07 -7.09 29.28
CA ASP A 240 1.08 -7.99 29.83
C ASP A 240 0.68 -9.43 29.53
N TYR A 241 1.44 -10.08 28.66
CA TYR A 241 1.21 -11.45 28.23
C TYR A 241 1.34 -12.47 29.39
N PHE A 242 2.30 -12.28 30.29
CA PHE A 242 2.51 -13.19 31.41
C PHE A 242 1.37 -13.08 32.44
N ALA A 243 0.89 -11.86 32.69
CA ALA A 243 -0.32 -11.65 33.48
C ALA A 243 -1.54 -12.31 32.82
N PHE A 244 -1.70 -12.18 31.50
CA PHE A 244 -2.77 -12.84 30.76
C PHE A 244 -2.73 -14.37 30.91
N LYS A 245 -1.56 -15.00 30.77
CA LYS A 245 -1.39 -16.45 31.00
C LYS A 245 -1.76 -16.86 32.43
N LYS A 246 -1.37 -16.05 33.42
CA LYS A 246 -1.75 -16.29 34.83
C LYS A 246 -3.27 -16.23 35.01
N PHE A 247 -3.95 -15.23 34.45
CA PHE A 247 -5.41 -15.13 34.53
C PHE A 247 -6.11 -16.30 33.82
N LEU A 248 -5.60 -16.76 32.67
CA LEU A 248 -6.13 -17.95 32.01
C LEU A 248 -5.96 -19.21 32.87
N SER A 249 -4.81 -19.39 33.51
CA SER A 249 -4.56 -20.55 34.37
C SER A 249 -5.44 -20.58 35.62
N ALA A 250 -5.83 -19.41 36.12
CA ALA A 250 -6.69 -19.25 37.30
C ALA A 250 -8.19 -19.27 36.95
N ALA A 251 -8.56 -19.24 35.67
CA ALA A 251 -9.95 -19.23 35.25
C ALA A 251 -10.55 -20.64 35.23
N ASP A 252 -11.84 -20.72 35.57
CA ASP A 252 -12.60 -21.97 35.61
C ASP A 252 -13.00 -22.43 34.21
N PHE A 253 -12.03 -22.94 33.44
CA PHE A 253 -12.30 -23.63 32.18
C PHE A 253 -12.71 -25.08 32.42
N THR A 254 -13.75 -25.54 31.72
CA THR A 254 -14.13 -26.96 31.70
C THR A 254 -13.02 -27.80 31.03
N PRO A 255 -12.93 -29.11 31.29
CA PRO A 255 -11.98 -29.98 30.61
C PRO A 255 -12.07 -29.90 29.07
N GLN A 256 -13.28 -29.74 28.54
CA GLN A 256 -13.55 -29.61 27.11
C GLN A 256 -13.08 -28.26 26.54
N GLN A 257 -12.95 -27.21 27.35
CA GLN A 257 -12.43 -25.90 26.95
C GLN A 257 -10.90 -25.83 27.01
N ARG A 258 -10.29 -26.50 27.99
CA ARG A 258 -8.83 -26.41 28.24
C ARG A 258 -7.99 -26.95 27.08
N GLY A 259 -8.37 -28.09 26.51
CA GLY A 259 -7.64 -28.71 25.39
C GLY A 259 -7.54 -27.78 24.17
N PRO A 260 -8.67 -27.35 23.58
CA PRO A 260 -8.68 -26.41 22.47
C PRO A 260 -7.99 -25.08 22.77
N LEU A 261 -8.16 -24.53 23.98
CA LEU A 261 -7.46 -23.31 24.40
C LEU A 261 -5.94 -23.50 24.45
N GLY A 262 -5.46 -24.67 24.92
CA GLY A 262 -4.05 -25.02 24.95
C GLY A 262 -3.42 -25.03 23.56
N LEU A 263 -4.02 -25.80 22.64
CA LEU A 263 -3.60 -25.83 21.22
C LEU A 263 -3.60 -24.44 20.59
N ARG A 264 -4.60 -23.63 20.96
CA ARG A 264 -4.72 -22.25 20.48
C ARG A 264 -3.56 -21.37 20.95
N LEU A 265 -3.20 -21.47 22.23
CA LEU A 265 -2.07 -20.74 22.80
C LEU A 265 -0.75 -21.20 22.19
N GLU A 266 -0.56 -22.50 21.96
CA GLU A 266 0.64 -23.03 21.30
C GLU A 266 0.85 -22.45 19.90
N LEU A 267 -0.22 -22.41 19.08
CA LEU A 267 -0.17 -21.80 17.75
C LEU A 267 0.16 -20.30 17.83
N LEU A 268 -0.44 -19.59 18.78
CA LEU A 268 -0.17 -18.16 18.98
C LEU A 268 1.27 -17.91 19.45
N GLU A 269 1.74 -18.67 20.44
CA GLU A 269 3.08 -18.60 21.01
C GLU A 269 4.16 -18.94 19.97
N SER A 270 3.82 -19.68 18.91
CA SER A 270 4.73 -19.90 17.78
C SER A 270 5.14 -18.61 17.06
N TYR A 271 4.32 -17.55 17.12
CA TYR A 271 4.61 -16.21 16.61
C TYR A 271 5.08 -15.23 17.69
N LEU A 272 5.34 -15.68 18.93
CA LEU A 272 5.86 -14.81 19.98
C LEU A 272 7.34 -15.09 20.26
N ASP A 273 8.07 -14.04 20.61
CA ASP A 273 9.37 -14.15 21.27
C ASP A 273 9.25 -13.72 22.73
N LEU A 274 9.08 -14.71 23.61
CA LEU A 274 8.94 -14.51 25.05
C LEU A 274 10.29 -14.59 25.80
N SER A 275 11.41 -14.70 25.08
CA SER A 275 12.73 -14.99 25.66
C SER A 275 13.36 -13.84 26.49
N GLY A 276 12.64 -12.73 26.68
CA GLY A 276 12.91 -11.77 27.76
C GLY A 276 14.37 -11.36 27.90
N GLY A 277 14.98 -10.80 26.85
CA GLY A 277 16.21 -9.99 26.98
C GLY A 277 17.47 -10.69 27.49
N SER A 278 17.65 -12.01 27.31
CA SER A 278 18.93 -12.67 27.67
C SER A 278 19.88 -12.92 26.50
N GLY A 279 19.44 -12.69 25.26
CA GLY A 279 20.32 -12.60 24.09
C GLY A 279 20.68 -11.14 23.83
N ASN A 280 21.85 -10.91 23.23
CA ASN A 280 22.36 -9.62 22.76
C ASN A 280 21.46 -9.04 21.63
N GLN A 281 20.17 -8.85 21.89
CA GLN A 281 19.18 -8.44 20.91
C GLN A 281 19.42 -6.96 20.60
N THR A 282 19.64 -6.70 19.32
CA THR A 282 19.68 -5.38 18.70
C THR A 282 18.53 -4.53 19.26
N LYS A 283 18.85 -3.31 19.72
CA LYS A 283 17.88 -2.35 20.27
C LYS A 283 16.73 -1.99 19.32
N ASP A 284 16.87 -2.30 18.04
CA ASP A 284 15.97 -1.86 16.97
C ASP A 284 14.78 -2.83 16.82
N SER A 285 13.56 -2.28 16.82
CA SER A 285 12.35 -3.05 16.57
C SER A 285 12.32 -3.54 15.12
N ILE A 286 11.84 -4.77 14.85
CA ILE A 286 11.68 -5.25 13.46
C ILE A 286 10.67 -4.42 12.66
N TRP A 287 9.86 -3.61 13.35
CA TRP A 287 8.84 -2.71 12.80
C TRP A 287 9.33 -1.27 12.60
N GLU A 288 10.53 -0.92 13.06
CA GLU A 288 11.22 0.33 12.68
C GLU A 288 11.81 0.17 11.28
N ILE A 289 10.93 0.19 10.27
CA ILE A 289 11.32 0.08 8.87
C ILE A 289 12.06 1.36 8.48
N LYS A 290 13.31 1.21 8.03
CA LYS A 290 14.18 2.33 7.66
C LYS A 290 13.77 2.89 6.29
N ALA A 291 13.93 4.20 6.12
CA ALA A 291 13.79 4.84 4.82
C ALA A 291 14.74 4.19 3.79
N GLY A 292 14.24 3.91 2.58
CA GLY A 292 14.99 3.25 1.51
C GLY A 292 15.20 1.76 1.71
N SER A 293 14.47 1.14 2.63
CA SER A 293 14.46 -0.31 2.86
C SER A 293 13.07 -0.91 2.64
N LEU A 294 13.01 -2.21 2.36
CA LEU A 294 11.77 -2.95 2.19
C LEU A 294 11.68 -4.06 3.22
N THR A 295 10.61 -4.09 4.00
CA THR A 295 10.24 -5.26 4.80
C THR A 295 9.11 -6.02 4.10
N ILE A 296 9.34 -7.31 3.81
CA ILE A 296 8.35 -8.20 3.21
C ILE A 296 7.86 -9.13 4.32
N VAL A 297 6.56 -9.16 4.57
CA VAL A 297 5.93 -10.19 5.40
C VAL A 297 5.42 -11.26 4.46
N ASP A 298 6.19 -12.35 4.35
CA ASP A 298 5.90 -13.49 3.50
C ASP A 298 5.37 -14.64 4.34
N LEU A 299 4.05 -14.86 4.25
CA LEU A 299 3.36 -15.91 4.99
C LEU A 299 3.09 -17.14 4.12
N THR A 300 3.82 -17.30 3.01
CA THR A 300 3.81 -18.51 2.19
C THR A 300 4.27 -19.69 3.03
N ASP A 301 3.31 -20.48 3.50
CA ASP A 301 3.53 -21.60 4.40
C ASP A 301 2.38 -22.61 4.24
N PRO A 302 2.66 -23.91 4.05
CA PRO A 302 1.61 -24.94 3.93
C PRO A 302 0.64 -25.01 5.12
N PHE A 303 1.05 -24.52 6.28
CA PHE A 303 0.29 -24.53 7.53
C PHE A 303 -0.42 -23.21 7.82
N VAL A 304 -0.27 -22.18 6.97
CA VAL A 304 -0.95 -20.89 7.10
C VAL A 304 -2.08 -20.79 6.08
N ASP A 305 -3.28 -20.49 6.57
CA ASP A 305 -4.43 -20.22 5.73
C ASP A 305 -4.63 -18.71 5.46
N PRO A 306 -5.42 -18.33 4.43
CA PRO A 306 -5.74 -16.93 4.13
C PRO A 306 -6.25 -16.12 5.34
N THR A 307 -7.04 -16.76 6.20
CA THR A 307 -7.63 -16.15 7.40
C THR A 307 -6.55 -15.75 8.41
N THR A 308 -5.62 -16.65 8.69
CA THR A 308 -4.45 -16.43 9.54
C THR A 308 -3.54 -15.37 8.95
N ALA A 309 -3.28 -15.43 7.64
CA ALA A 309 -2.49 -14.43 6.94
C ALA A 309 -3.09 -13.02 7.09
N CYS A 310 -4.40 -12.86 6.91
CA CYS A 310 -5.09 -11.57 7.10
C CYS A 310 -4.98 -11.04 8.53
N ILE A 311 -5.07 -11.90 9.55
CA ILE A 311 -4.91 -11.48 10.95
C ILE A 311 -3.49 -10.98 11.19
N LEU A 312 -2.48 -11.74 10.74
CA LEU A 312 -1.08 -11.38 10.91
C LEU A 312 -0.75 -10.11 10.13
N PHE A 313 -1.17 -9.98 8.87
CA PHE A 313 -0.98 -8.75 8.07
C PHE A 313 -1.64 -7.54 8.71
N ASN A 314 -2.85 -7.68 9.28
CA ASN A 314 -3.51 -6.59 10.00
C ASN A 314 -2.69 -6.12 11.22
N ILE A 315 -2.16 -7.07 12.00
CA ILE A 315 -1.29 -6.77 13.15
C ILE A 315 0.00 -6.10 12.69
N CYS A 316 0.66 -6.63 11.65
CA CYS A 316 1.90 -6.10 11.09
C CYS A 316 1.71 -4.68 10.55
N LEU A 317 0.62 -4.42 9.83
CA LEU A 317 0.27 -3.08 9.34
C LEU A 317 0.08 -2.11 10.50
N GLY A 318 -0.67 -2.50 11.53
CA GLY A 318 -0.86 -1.66 12.71
C GLY A 318 0.45 -1.37 13.45
N LEU A 319 1.37 -2.34 13.54
CA LEU A 319 2.68 -2.14 14.16
C LEU A 319 3.57 -1.20 13.36
N ALA A 320 3.61 -1.36 12.04
CA ALA A 320 4.36 -0.47 11.15
C ALA A 320 3.83 0.97 11.17
N GLU A 321 2.51 1.17 11.26
CA GLU A 321 1.91 2.50 11.40
C GLU A 321 2.22 3.17 12.75
N GLU A 322 2.24 2.40 13.84
CA GLU A 322 2.53 2.88 15.20
C GLU A 322 4.02 3.21 15.40
N GLN A 323 4.92 2.38 14.85
CA GLN A 323 6.37 2.45 15.05
C GLN A 323 7.11 3.14 13.89
N ARG A 324 6.38 3.86 13.03
CA ARG A 324 6.96 4.52 11.86
C ARG A 324 8.05 5.54 12.25
N THR A 325 9.13 5.55 11.47
CA THR A 325 10.15 6.61 11.55
C THR A 325 9.62 7.93 10.99
N SER A 326 10.34 9.04 11.24
CA SER A 326 10.04 10.35 10.64
C SER A 326 10.25 10.32 9.12
N GLY A 327 9.25 9.84 8.38
CA GLY A 327 9.28 9.67 6.92
C GLY A 327 7.94 9.11 6.42
N GLY A 328 7.78 9.00 5.10
CA GLY A 328 6.60 8.37 4.50
C GLY A 328 6.73 6.85 4.43
N LEU A 329 5.58 6.18 4.33
CA LEU A 329 5.47 4.72 4.24
C LEU A 329 4.85 4.34 2.89
N VAL A 330 5.34 3.29 2.25
CA VAL A 330 4.64 2.61 1.15
C VAL A 330 4.26 1.19 1.58
N VAL A 331 2.98 0.88 1.49
CA VAL A 331 2.41 -0.43 1.80
C VAL A 331 2.01 -1.10 0.50
N ALA A 332 2.63 -2.23 0.18
CA ALA A 332 2.35 -3.03 -1.00
C ALA A 332 1.62 -4.31 -0.63
N LEU A 333 0.55 -4.63 -1.35
CA LEU A 333 -0.15 -5.89 -1.27
C LEU A 333 0.08 -6.62 -2.58
N ASP A 334 0.83 -7.72 -2.53
CA ASP A 334 1.08 -8.56 -3.69
C ASP A 334 0.09 -9.73 -3.71
N GLU A 335 -0.27 -10.18 -4.91
CA GLU A 335 -1.23 -11.26 -5.16
C GLU A 335 -2.50 -11.20 -4.27
N ALA A 336 -3.07 -10.02 -4.06
CA ALA A 336 -4.03 -9.77 -2.98
C ALA A 336 -5.28 -10.69 -3.00
N HIS A 337 -5.75 -11.12 -4.17
CA HIS A 337 -6.80 -12.16 -4.31
C HIS A 337 -6.53 -13.48 -3.58
N ARG A 338 -5.27 -13.82 -3.27
CA ARG A 338 -4.90 -15.05 -2.55
C ARG A 338 -5.35 -15.03 -1.08
N TYR A 339 -5.49 -13.84 -0.48
CA TYR A 339 -5.86 -13.69 0.92
C TYR A 339 -7.04 -12.77 1.19
N LEU A 340 -7.30 -11.79 0.33
CA LEU A 340 -8.49 -10.94 0.41
C LEU A 340 -9.72 -11.69 -0.12
N THR A 341 -10.25 -12.59 0.70
CA THR A 341 -11.45 -13.40 0.43
C THR A 341 -12.71 -12.77 1.04
N THR A 342 -13.81 -13.52 1.08
CA THR A 342 -15.07 -13.11 1.74
C THR A 342 -15.09 -13.41 3.25
N SER A 343 -13.98 -13.86 3.82
CA SER A 343 -13.83 -14.12 5.26
C SER A 343 -14.03 -12.85 6.11
N LEU A 344 -14.42 -13.03 7.37
CA LEU A 344 -14.53 -11.93 8.34
C LEU A 344 -13.16 -11.30 8.59
N THR A 345 -12.11 -12.12 8.64
CA THR A 345 -10.73 -11.65 8.85
C THR A 345 -10.20 -10.85 7.67
N SER A 346 -10.45 -11.30 6.43
CA SER A 346 -10.21 -10.51 5.21
C SER A 346 -10.99 -9.20 5.23
N SER A 347 -12.27 -9.24 5.62
CA SER A 347 -13.10 -8.03 5.71
C SER A 347 -12.54 -7.03 6.73
N ASN A 348 -12.05 -7.50 7.87
CA ASN A 348 -11.41 -6.66 8.89
C ASN A 348 -10.08 -6.08 8.39
N PHE A 349 -9.26 -6.85 7.65
CA PHE A 349 -8.03 -6.35 7.06
C PHE A 349 -8.31 -5.34 5.94
N THR A 350 -9.30 -5.60 5.09
CA THR A 350 -9.81 -4.67 4.07
C THR A 350 -10.29 -3.37 4.70
N ALA A 351 -11.05 -3.44 5.80
CA ALA A 351 -11.50 -2.25 6.53
C ALA A 351 -10.31 -1.43 7.06
N LYS A 352 -9.29 -2.09 7.64
CA LYS A 352 -8.07 -1.43 8.08
C LYS A 352 -7.35 -0.73 6.91
N LEU A 353 -7.21 -1.39 5.76
CA LEU A 353 -6.62 -0.79 4.55
C LEU A 353 -7.41 0.42 4.06
N LEU A 354 -8.74 0.35 4.04
CA LEU A 354 -9.60 1.49 3.68
C LEU A 354 -9.37 2.68 4.62
N ASP A 355 -9.23 2.44 5.93
CA ASP A 355 -8.93 3.48 6.89
C ASP A 355 -7.52 4.06 6.68
N THR A 356 -6.52 3.21 6.38
CA THR A 356 -5.17 3.65 6.01
C THR A 356 -5.19 4.54 4.76
N ILE A 357 -5.93 4.15 3.72
CA ILE A 357 -6.07 4.95 2.48
C ILE A 357 -6.80 6.27 2.76
N ARG A 358 -7.86 6.28 3.57
CA ARG A 358 -8.57 7.52 3.95
C ARG A 358 -7.69 8.48 4.73
N MET A 359 -6.81 7.95 5.58
CA MET A 359 -5.89 8.74 6.41
C MET A 359 -4.53 8.97 5.74
N GLN A 360 -4.34 8.57 4.49
CA GLN A 360 -3.04 8.56 3.82
C GLN A 360 -2.37 9.94 3.79
N ARG A 361 -3.16 11.02 3.65
CA ARG A 361 -2.66 12.41 3.66
C ARG A 361 -2.17 12.87 5.03
N HIS A 362 -2.73 12.32 6.10
CA HIS A 362 -2.31 12.63 7.47
C HIS A 362 -1.11 11.77 7.89
N ASN A 363 -1.01 10.56 7.35
CA ASN A 363 0.01 9.59 7.75
C ASN A 363 1.20 9.51 6.79
N ALA A 364 1.17 10.25 5.68
CA ALA A 364 2.15 10.20 4.61
C ALA A 364 2.35 8.79 4.02
N THR A 365 1.27 8.01 3.94
CA THR A 365 1.27 6.62 3.50
C THR A 365 0.87 6.51 2.03
N ARG A 366 1.47 5.59 1.28
CA ARG A 366 1.01 5.14 -0.03
C ARG A 366 0.57 3.69 0.08
N VAL A 367 -0.50 3.32 -0.61
CA VAL A 367 -0.98 1.93 -0.62
C VAL A 367 -1.07 1.45 -2.07
N ILE A 368 -0.35 0.39 -2.39
CA ILE A 368 -0.34 -0.21 -3.73
C ILE A 368 -0.88 -1.63 -3.59
N ILE A 369 -1.92 -1.95 -4.36
CA ILE A 369 -2.62 -3.23 -4.28
C ILE A 369 -2.52 -3.88 -5.65
N ALA A 370 -1.82 -5.01 -5.74
CA ALA A 370 -1.73 -5.82 -6.95
C ALA A 370 -2.56 -7.09 -6.78
N THR A 371 -3.45 -7.35 -7.74
CA THR A 371 -4.35 -8.52 -7.69
C THR A 371 -4.68 -9.03 -9.08
N GLN A 372 -4.87 -10.34 -9.24
CA GLN A 372 -5.36 -10.87 -10.51
C GLN A 372 -6.85 -10.53 -10.72
N GLU A 373 -7.61 -10.58 -9.63
CA GLU A 373 -9.06 -10.43 -9.63
C GLU A 373 -9.46 -9.02 -9.15
N PRO A 374 -10.00 -8.16 -10.02
CA PRO A 374 -10.47 -6.83 -9.61
C PRO A 374 -11.72 -6.89 -8.70
N THR A 375 -12.42 -8.03 -8.68
CA THR A 375 -13.62 -8.26 -7.86
C THR A 375 -13.34 -8.52 -6.40
N VAL A 376 -12.06 -8.65 -6.00
CA VAL A 376 -11.63 -8.89 -4.62
C VAL A 376 -12.17 -7.83 -3.66
N SER A 377 -12.13 -6.56 -4.08
CA SER A 377 -12.68 -5.47 -3.28
C SER A 377 -13.08 -4.29 -4.16
N PRO A 378 -14.37 -4.22 -4.54
CA PRO A 378 -15.00 -3.07 -5.15
C PRO A 378 -14.67 -1.74 -4.43
N THR A 379 -14.69 -1.76 -3.10
CA THR A 379 -14.46 -0.57 -2.28
C THR A 379 -13.01 -0.10 -2.26
N LEU A 380 -12.03 -1.03 -2.32
CA LEU A 380 -10.62 -0.64 -2.48
C LEU A 380 -10.36 -0.03 -3.86
N LEU A 381 -10.96 -0.60 -4.91
CA LEU A 381 -10.86 -0.06 -6.27
C LEU A 381 -11.45 1.37 -6.35
N ASP A 382 -12.60 1.62 -5.74
CA ASP A 382 -13.26 2.94 -5.73
C ASP A 382 -12.46 4.01 -4.98
N LEU A 383 -11.74 3.63 -3.93
CA LEU A 383 -10.99 4.56 -3.09
C LEU A 383 -9.59 4.86 -3.64
N CYS A 384 -9.07 4.02 -4.53
CA CYS A 384 -7.74 4.21 -5.10
C CYS A 384 -7.69 5.43 -6.03
N SER A 385 -6.66 6.26 -5.87
CA SER A 385 -6.45 7.43 -6.72
C SER A 385 -6.00 7.10 -8.14
N VAL A 386 -5.42 5.91 -8.34
CA VAL A 386 -4.93 5.39 -9.61
C VAL A 386 -5.40 3.94 -9.77
N SER A 387 -5.96 3.60 -10.91
CA SER A 387 -6.25 2.21 -11.29
C SER A 387 -5.48 1.85 -12.55
N ILE A 388 -4.63 0.83 -12.47
CA ILE A 388 -3.77 0.36 -13.56
C ILE A 388 -4.25 -1.02 -13.99
N ILE A 389 -4.85 -1.08 -15.18
CA ILE A 389 -5.52 -2.27 -15.70
C ILE A 389 -4.65 -2.87 -16.79
N HIS A 390 -3.96 -3.97 -16.47
CA HIS A 390 -3.22 -4.79 -17.43
C HIS A 390 -4.15 -5.76 -18.15
N ARG A 391 -3.62 -6.46 -19.17
CA ARG A 391 -4.35 -7.48 -19.91
C ARG A 391 -5.07 -8.49 -19.01
N PHE A 392 -6.33 -8.76 -19.32
CA PHE A 392 -7.09 -9.91 -18.83
C PHE A 392 -8.17 -10.30 -19.84
N THR A 393 -8.73 -11.50 -19.71
CA THR A 393 -9.71 -12.05 -20.68
C THR A 393 -11.09 -12.34 -20.09
N SER A 394 -11.29 -12.11 -18.79
CA SER A 394 -12.55 -12.37 -18.09
C SER A 394 -13.62 -11.27 -18.32
N PRO A 395 -14.77 -11.58 -18.95
CA PRO A 395 -15.85 -10.61 -19.13
C PRO A 395 -16.51 -10.21 -17.80
N SER A 396 -16.50 -11.07 -16.79
CA SER A 396 -17.05 -10.76 -15.46
C SER A 396 -16.17 -9.72 -14.73
N TRP A 397 -14.84 -9.84 -14.87
CA TRP A 397 -13.90 -8.83 -14.36
C TRP A 397 -14.09 -7.49 -15.05
N PHE A 398 -14.28 -7.48 -16.38
CA PHE A 398 -14.60 -6.27 -17.11
C PHE A 398 -15.92 -5.64 -16.66
N THR A 399 -16.93 -6.46 -16.41
CA THR A 399 -18.24 -5.98 -15.93
C THR A 399 -18.12 -5.32 -14.56
N ALA A 400 -17.36 -5.92 -13.63
CA ALA A 400 -17.06 -5.33 -12.34
C ALA A 400 -16.32 -3.99 -12.51
N LEU A 401 -15.25 -3.97 -13.32
CA LEU A 401 -14.51 -2.75 -13.63
C LEU A 401 -15.40 -1.67 -14.24
N ARG A 402 -16.31 -2.01 -15.17
CA ARG A 402 -17.24 -1.05 -15.76
C ARG A 402 -18.20 -0.44 -14.75
N GLY A 403 -18.60 -1.16 -13.71
CA GLY A 403 -19.42 -0.60 -12.63
C GLY A 403 -18.70 0.51 -11.89
N HIS A 404 -17.42 0.28 -11.57
CA HIS A 404 -16.55 1.23 -10.86
C HIS A 404 -16.09 2.40 -11.73
N LEU A 405 -15.73 2.07 -12.96
CA LEU A 405 -15.34 3.03 -13.97
C LEU A 405 -16.56 3.70 -14.61
N SER A 406 -17.81 3.37 -14.23
CA SER A 406 -19.05 3.82 -14.91
C SER A 406 -19.11 5.34 -15.11
N ALA A 407 -18.63 6.09 -14.11
CA ALA A 407 -18.43 7.51 -14.25
C ALA A 407 -17.37 7.81 -15.34
N ALA A 408 -16.15 7.31 -15.22
CA ALA A 408 -15.12 7.48 -16.26
C ALA A 408 -15.59 7.05 -17.66
N THR A 409 -16.31 5.93 -17.74
CA THR A 409 -16.72 5.32 -19.00
C THR A 409 -17.73 6.12 -19.78
N GLU A 410 -18.59 6.99 -19.28
CA GLU A 410 -19.44 7.76 -20.22
C GLU A 410 -18.62 8.70 -21.13
N ALA A 411 -17.56 9.30 -20.60
CA ALA A 411 -16.60 10.08 -21.39
C ALA A 411 -15.63 9.18 -22.16
N CYS A 412 -15.12 8.11 -21.53
CA CYS A 412 -14.25 7.12 -22.19
C CYS A 412 -14.96 6.33 -23.30
N VAL A 413 -16.27 6.09 -23.18
CA VAL A 413 -17.11 5.36 -24.15
C VAL A 413 -17.30 6.17 -25.43
N SER A 414 -17.16 7.50 -25.36
CA SER A 414 -17.11 8.34 -26.56
C SER A 414 -15.81 8.18 -27.37
N GLN A 415 -14.71 7.73 -26.73
CA GLN A 415 -13.46 7.37 -27.40
C GLN A 415 -13.39 5.87 -27.75
N TRP A 416 -13.94 5.00 -26.91
CA TRP A 416 -13.86 3.54 -27.04
C TRP A 416 -15.24 2.95 -26.72
N HIS A 417 -16.04 2.56 -27.71
CA HIS A 417 -17.34 1.92 -27.41
C HIS A 417 -17.11 0.76 -26.45
N GLY A 418 -17.98 0.49 -25.47
CA GLY A 418 -17.67 -0.47 -24.38
C GLY A 418 -17.24 -1.89 -24.81
N ARG A 419 -17.51 -2.31 -26.06
CA ARG A 419 -16.92 -3.53 -26.65
C ARG A 419 -15.47 -3.32 -27.12
N ASP A 420 -15.17 -2.16 -27.69
CA ASP A 420 -13.82 -1.75 -28.12
C ASP A 420 -12.88 -1.67 -26.92
N MET A 421 -13.33 -1.17 -25.76
CA MET A 421 -12.47 -1.10 -24.56
C MET A 421 -12.12 -2.48 -24.00
N PHE A 422 -13.07 -3.43 -23.96
CA PHE A 422 -12.76 -4.79 -23.51
C PHE A 422 -11.79 -5.48 -24.48
N GLN A 423 -12.06 -5.36 -25.78
CA GLN A 423 -11.18 -5.92 -26.80
C GLN A 423 -9.77 -5.32 -26.69
N HIS A 424 -9.67 -4.01 -26.48
CA HIS A 424 -8.39 -3.35 -26.28
C HIS A 424 -7.64 -3.88 -25.04
N ILE A 425 -8.33 -4.09 -23.91
CA ILE A 425 -7.71 -4.72 -22.72
C ILE A 425 -7.19 -6.12 -23.04
N VAL A 426 -7.96 -6.92 -23.79
CA VAL A 426 -7.55 -8.27 -24.22
C VAL A 426 -6.29 -8.22 -25.10
N ASP A 427 -6.17 -7.19 -25.92
CA ASP A 427 -5.09 -7.01 -26.89
C ASP A 427 -3.83 -6.33 -26.32
N LEU A 428 -3.86 -5.85 -25.06
CA LEU A 428 -2.69 -5.26 -24.39
C LEU A 428 -1.51 -6.23 -24.35
N SER A 429 -0.32 -5.77 -24.74
CA SER A 429 0.91 -6.53 -24.60
C SER A 429 1.39 -6.58 -23.14
N VAL A 430 2.36 -7.45 -22.85
CA VAL A 430 2.96 -7.52 -21.51
C VAL A 430 3.57 -6.17 -21.13
N GLY A 431 3.19 -5.66 -19.96
CA GLY A 431 3.64 -4.36 -19.43
C GLY A 431 2.86 -3.15 -19.96
N GLU A 432 1.94 -3.35 -20.92
CA GLU A 432 0.97 -2.35 -21.36
C GLU A 432 -0.27 -2.38 -20.48
N SER A 433 -0.82 -1.21 -20.20
CA SER A 433 -1.94 -1.04 -19.28
C SER A 433 -2.82 0.15 -19.67
N LEU A 434 -4.09 0.08 -19.25
CA LEU A 434 -4.97 1.24 -19.19
C LEU A 434 -4.92 1.85 -17.79
N VAL A 435 -4.53 3.12 -17.71
CA VAL A 435 -4.40 3.87 -16.47
C VAL A 435 -5.58 4.83 -16.33
N PHE A 436 -6.35 4.67 -15.26
CA PHE A 436 -7.40 5.59 -14.85
C PHE A 436 -6.92 6.37 -13.63
N ALA A 437 -6.75 7.68 -13.79
CA ALA A 437 -6.31 8.56 -12.71
C ALA A 437 -6.94 9.96 -12.88
N PRO A 438 -8.19 10.18 -12.45
CA PRO A 438 -8.91 11.41 -12.80
C PRO A 438 -8.30 12.71 -12.29
N SER A 439 -7.54 12.65 -11.20
CA SER A 439 -6.82 13.79 -10.63
C SER A 439 -5.39 13.96 -11.18
N ALA A 440 -4.91 13.04 -12.03
CA ALA A 440 -3.59 13.12 -12.64
C ALA A 440 -3.50 14.28 -13.63
N PHE A 441 -2.43 15.08 -13.58
CA PHE A 441 -2.19 16.14 -14.56
C PHE A 441 -1.26 15.65 -15.66
N LEU A 442 -1.82 15.17 -16.76
CA LEU A 442 -1.04 14.52 -17.82
C LEU A 442 -1.01 15.33 -19.12
N GLY A 443 -2.00 16.19 -19.36
CA GLY A 443 -2.08 16.98 -20.59
C GLY A 443 -1.71 18.44 -20.36
N VAL A 444 -1.35 19.12 -21.45
CA VAL A 444 -1.19 20.59 -21.46
C VAL A 444 -2.28 21.16 -22.37
N GLY A 445 -3.08 22.08 -21.85
CA GLY A 445 -4.18 22.74 -22.57
C GLY A 445 -3.69 23.69 -23.66
N SER A 446 -4.63 24.21 -24.45
CA SER A 446 -4.36 25.19 -25.52
C SER A 446 -3.81 26.52 -24.98
N ASP A 447 -4.09 26.84 -23.72
CA ASP A 447 -3.56 27.97 -22.97
C ASP A 447 -2.17 27.70 -22.35
N SER A 448 -1.55 26.55 -22.68
CA SER A 448 -0.32 26.05 -22.07
C SER A 448 -0.42 25.75 -20.57
N GLY A 449 -1.64 25.69 -20.02
CA GLY A 449 -1.90 25.33 -18.63
C GLY A 449 -1.92 23.82 -18.41
N PRO A 450 -1.60 23.34 -17.19
CA PRO A 450 -1.70 21.92 -16.86
C PRO A 450 -3.16 21.48 -16.83
N SER A 451 -3.46 20.32 -17.44
CA SER A 451 -4.81 19.77 -17.56
C SER A 451 -4.89 18.36 -16.95
N LYS A 452 -5.99 18.10 -16.24
CA LYS A 452 -6.26 16.80 -15.63
C LYS A 452 -6.65 15.78 -16.70
N LEU A 453 -6.26 14.52 -16.52
CA LEU A 453 -6.72 13.39 -17.33
C LEU A 453 -8.25 13.23 -17.24
N GLY A 454 -8.82 13.49 -16.06
CA GLY A 454 -10.25 13.42 -15.84
C GLY A 454 -10.80 12.01 -16.05
N ARG A 455 -11.90 11.89 -16.77
CA ARG A 455 -12.65 10.62 -16.88
C ARG A 455 -12.14 9.70 -18.00
N VAL A 456 -10.95 9.96 -18.54
CA VAL A 456 -10.37 9.23 -19.68
C VAL A 456 -9.28 8.26 -19.21
N ALA A 457 -9.09 7.15 -19.93
CA ALA A 457 -8.01 6.21 -19.70
C ALA A 457 -6.77 6.59 -20.52
N LEU A 458 -5.59 6.42 -19.95
CA LEU A 458 -4.33 6.52 -20.66
C LEU A 458 -3.78 5.12 -20.99
N CYS A 459 -3.45 4.84 -22.24
CA CYS A 459 -2.62 3.68 -22.57
C CYS A 459 -1.17 3.97 -22.15
N MET A 460 -0.63 3.17 -21.25
CA MET A 460 0.73 3.33 -20.71
C MET A 460 1.50 2.02 -20.81
N LYS A 461 2.76 2.10 -21.22
CA LYS A 461 3.73 1.02 -21.07
C LYS A 461 4.63 1.31 -19.87
N THR A 462 4.67 0.39 -18.91
CA THR A 462 5.53 0.54 -17.72
C THR A 462 7.00 0.57 -18.14
N ARG A 463 7.81 1.46 -17.55
CA ARG A 463 9.24 1.56 -17.88
C ARG A 463 9.97 0.28 -17.50
N THR A 464 11.14 0.05 -18.09
CA THR A 464 11.98 -1.09 -17.69
C THR A 464 12.43 -0.99 -16.24
N ARG A 465 12.40 -2.12 -15.52
CA ARG A 465 12.94 -2.25 -14.15
C ARG A 465 14.45 -2.11 -14.12
N LEU A 466 14.97 -1.61 -13.00
CA LEU A 466 16.40 -1.46 -12.77
C LEU A 466 17.05 -2.69 -12.10
N SER A 467 16.24 -3.55 -11.49
CA SER A 467 16.69 -4.77 -10.82
C SER A 467 17.21 -5.82 -11.80
N SER A 468 18.04 -6.74 -11.31
CA SER A 468 18.75 -7.75 -12.14
C SER A 468 17.84 -8.74 -12.84
N ASP A 469 16.64 -9.00 -12.30
CA ASP A 469 15.64 -9.85 -12.94
C ASP A 469 15.01 -9.17 -14.16
N GLY A 470 15.17 -7.84 -14.32
CA GLY A 470 14.57 -7.05 -15.38
C GLY A 470 13.04 -7.17 -15.45
N GLY A 471 12.42 -7.82 -14.46
CA GLY A 471 11.05 -8.32 -14.44
C GLY A 471 10.70 -9.32 -15.56
N MET A 472 11.67 -10.08 -16.08
CA MET A 472 11.42 -11.12 -17.10
C MET A 472 10.89 -12.40 -16.45
N SER A 473 9.92 -13.05 -17.11
CA SER A 473 9.48 -14.39 -16.71
C SER A 473 10.56 -15.42 -17.03
N VAL A 474 10.76 -16.39 -16.15
CA VAL A 474 11.67 -17.52 -16.40
C VAL A 474 11.07 -18.38 -17.51
N LEU A 475 11.75 -18.48 -18.65
CA LEU A 475 11.37 -19.37 -19.74
C LEU A 475 12.16 -20.68 -19.64
N THR A 476 11.62 -21.77 -20.21
CA THR A 476 12.33 -23.06 -20.24
C THR A 476 13.62 -23.03 -21.08
N SER A 477 13.83 -21.97 -21.86
CA SER A 477 15.01 -21.74 -22.68
C SER A 477 16.11 -20.92 -21.99
N ASP A 478 15.82 -20.33 -20.84
CA ASP A 478 16.77 -19.56 -20.01
C ASP A 478 17.43 -20.49 -18.97
#